data_AF-F7PK48-F1
#
_entry.id   AF-F7PK48-F1
#
_cell.length_a   1.000
_cell.length_b   1.000
_cell.length_c   1.000
_cell.angle_alpha   90.00
_cell.angle_beta   90.00
_cell.angle_gamma   90.00
#
_symmetry.space_group_name_H-M   'P 1'
#
loop_
_entity.id
_entity.type
_entity.pdbx_description
1 polymer ?
#
loop_
_entity_poly.entity_id
_entity_poly.type
_entity_poly.pdbx_seq_one_letter_code
_entity_poly.pdbx_strand_id
1 'polypeptide(L)'
;MDTRLRYGYGVVLLGLGNVAVGATQLAVGGQTTVVIAMELVIGALLFGFGYGVVSDPDRIDPEQLSPWVITAVGYVGITLGVAMLAWSALVVVNAL
;
A
#
# COMPACT_ATOMS: atom_id res chain seq x y z
N MET A 1 -1.40 -12.66 -15.64
CA MET A 1 -0.77 -12.25 -14.37
C MET A 1 -1.29 -13.18 -13.30
N ASP A 2 -0.40 -13.86 -12.58
CA ASP A 2 -0.76 -14.71 -11.45
C ASP A 2 -1.56 -13.90 -10.42
N THR A 3 -2.68 -14.45 -9.95
CA THR A 3 -3.57 -13.81 -8.97
C THR A 3 -2.81 -13.44 -7.69
N ARG A 4 -1.86 -14.28 -7.27
CA ARG A 4 -1.03 -14.05 -6.07
C ARG A 4 -0.03 -12.93 -6.30
N LEU A 5 0.58 -12.86 -7.48
CA LEU A 5 1.43 -11.72 -7.85
C LEU A 5 0.64 -10.41 -7.86
N ARG A 6 -0.58 -10.41 -8.43
CA ARG A 6 -1.44 -9.22 -8.42
C ARG A 6 -1.78 -8.76 -7.01
N TYR A 7 -2.08 -9.70 -6.13
CA TYR A 7 -2.26 -9.42 -4.73
C TYR A 7 -1.00 -8.81 -4.11
N GLY A 8 0.17 -9.43 -4.32
CA GLY A 8 1.45 -8.92 -3.81
C GLY A 8 1.73 -7.49 -4.26
N TYR A 9 1.61 -7.20 -5.55
CA TYR A 9 1.78 -5.84 -6.09
C TYR A 9 0.74 -4.85 -5.54
N GLY A 10 -0.51 -5.27 -5.40
CA GLY A 10 -1.54 -4.41 -4.80
C GLY A 10 -1.24 -4.05 -3.36
N VAL A 11 -0.77 -5.01 -2.56
CA VAL A 11 -0.37 -4.76 -1.17
C VAL A 11 0.89 -3.90 -1.09
N VAL A 12 1.87 -4.09 -2.00
CA VAL A 12 3.06 -3.21 -2.12
C VAL A 12 2.66 -1.78 -2.41
N LEU A 13 1.83 -1.56 -3.44
CA LEU A 13 1.42 -0.21 -3.85
C LEU A 13 0.59 0.47 -2.76
N LEU A 14 -0.29 -0.28 -2.09
CA LEU A 14 -1.04 0.24 -0.95
C LEU A 14 -0.10 0.64 0.20
N GLY A 15 0.90 -0.19 0.52
CA GLY A 15 1.93 0.13 1.51
C GLY A 15 2.72 1.39 1.16
N LEU A 16 3.20 1.50 -0.08
CA LEU A 16 3.88 2.69 -0.59
C LEU A 16 3.01 3.93 -0.51
N GLY A 17 1.74 3.83 -0.95
CA GLY A 17 0.78 4.91 -0.87
C GLY A 17 0.57 5.39 0.57
N ASN A 18 0.44 4.48 1.52
CA ASN A 18 0.27 4.81 2.93
C ASN A 18 1.52 5.48 3.53
N VAL A 19 2.72 4.98 3.21
CA VAL A 19 3.98 5.62 3.61
C VAL A 19 4.09 7.02 3.00
N ALA A 20 3.74 7.18 1.72
CA ALA A 20 3.80 8.47 1.05
C ALA A 20 2.83 9.49 1.67
N VAL A 21 1.61 9.06 2.02
CA VAL A 21 0.63 9.92 2.71
C VAL A 21 1.18 10.33 4.08
N GLY A 22 1.64 9.37 4.90
CA GLY A 22 2.20 9.68 6.21
C GLY A 22 3.42 10.62 6.13
N ALA A 23 4.32 10.41 5.17
CA ALA A 23 5.47 11.27 4.95
C ALA A 23 5.07 12.68 4.49
N THR A 24 4.04 12.78 3.64
CA THR A 24 3.50 14.07 3.19
C THR A 24 2.85 14.82 4.36
N GLN A 25 2.04 14.12 5.17
CA GLN A 25 1.40 14.70 6.34
C GLN A 25 2.41 15.15 7.40
N LEU A 26 3.53 14.42 7.54
CA LEU A 26 4.64 14.82 8.40
C LEU A 26 5.33 16.09 7.91
N ALA A 27 5.52 16.23 6.60
CA ALA A 27 6.27 17.35 6.01
C ALA A 27 5.45 18.64 5.89
N VAL A 28 4.20 18.53 5.47
CA VAL A 28 3.36 19.69 5.09
C VAL A 28 1.92 19.60 5.63
N GLY A 29 1.59 18.55 6.38
CA GLY A 29 0.24 18.30 6.87
C GLY A 29 -0.06 18.88 8.23
N GLY A 30 -1.34 18.76 8.62
CA GLY A 30 -1.87 19.18 9.92
C GLY A 30 -2.46 18.02 10.74
N GLN A 31 -2.22 16.78 10.33
CA GLN A 31 -2.70 15.59 11.03
C GLN A 31 -1.94 15.39 12.35
N THR A 32 -2.56 14.66 13.28
CA THR A 32 -1.92 14.38 14.57
C THR A 32 -0.75 13.42 14.40
N THR A 33 0.30 13.59 15.21
CA THR A 33 1.51 12.74 15.18
C THR A 33 1.19 11.25 15.30
N VAL A 34 0.16 10.89 16.08
CA VAL A 34 -0.27 9.50 16.27
C VAL A 34 -0.79 8.90 14.96
N VAL A 35 -1.60 9.65 14.21
CA VAL A 35 -2.15 9.17 12.93
C VAL A 35 -1.03 9.00 11.91
N ILE A 36 -0.12 9.99 11.81
CA ILE A 36 1.06 9.92 10.93
C ILE A 36 1.90 8.69 11.25
N ALA A 37 2.19 8.45 12.54
CA ALA A 37 2.97 7.28 12.96
C ALA A 37 2.27 5.96 12.60
N MET A 38 0.95 5.88 12.76
CA MET A 38 0.17 4.71 12.35
C MET A 38 0.21 4.49 10.84
N GLU A 39 0.07 5.54 10.03
CA GLU A 39 0.15 5.44 8.57
C GLU A 39 1.53 4.93 8.12
N LEU A 40 2.61 5.47 8.69
CA LEU A 40 3.97 5.03 8.37
C LEU A 40 4.22 3.57 8.78
N VAL A 41 3.81 3.17 9.99
CA VAL A 41 4.00 1.80 10.49
C VAL A 41 3.19 0.80 9.68
N ILE A 42 1.90 1.06 9.49
CA ILE A 42 1.02 0.18 8.70
C ILE A 42 1.51 0.12 7.25
N GLY A 43 1.91 1.27 6.69
CA GLY A 43 2.45 1.34 5.34
C GLY A 43 3.71 0.50 5.16
N ALA A 44 4.66 0.59 6.10
CA ALA A 44 5.88 -0.21 6.08
C ALA A 44 5.60 -1.71 6.24
N LEU A 45 4.67 -2.09 7.12
CA LEU A 45 4.25 -3.49 7.29
C LEU A 45 3.60 -4.04 6.02
N LEU A 46 2.68 -3.29 5.40
CA LEU A 46 2.05 -3.67 4.14
C LEU A 46 3.08 -3.78 3.03
N PHE A 47 4.00 -2.82 2.92
CA PHE A 47 5.06 -2.86 1.93
C PHE A 47 5.92 -4.12 2.07
N GLY A 48 6.41 -4.40 3.28
CA GLY A 48 7.23 -5.59 3.56
C GLY A 48 6.46 -6.89 3.31
N PHE A 49 5.20 -6.96 3.75
CA PHE A 49 4.36 -8.12 3.49
C PHE A 49 4.14 -8.31 1.99
N GLY A 50 3.66 -7.29 1.26
CA GLY A 50 3.44 -7.37 -0.18
C GLY A 50 4.70 -7.72 -0.96
N TYR A 51 5.84 -7.12 -0.60
CA TYR A 51 7.13 -7.38 -1.24
C TYR A 51 7.54 -8.85 -1.08
N GLY A 52 7.34 -9.41 0.12
CA GLY A 52 7.60 -10.83 0.32
C GLY A 52 6.66 -11.74 -0.50
N VAL A 53 5.41 -11.34 -0.79
CA VAL A 53 4.54 -12.09 -1.73
C VAL A 53 5.04 -11.97 -3.16
N VAL A 54 5.49 -10.79 -3.57
CA VAL A 54 6.03 -10.58 -4.92
C VAL A 54 7.31 -11.42 -5.12
N SER A 55 8.12 -11.54 -4.06
CA SER A 55 9.37 -12.30 -4.07
C SER A 55 9.15 -13.81 -4.01
N ASP A 56 8.14 -14.24 -3.26
CA ASP A 56 7.72 -15.63 -3.11
C ASP A 56 6.18 -15.72 -3.13
N PRO A 57 5.56 -15.88 -4.31
CA PRO A 57 4.11 -15.96 -4.44
C PRO A 57 3.50 -17.21 -3.83
N ASP A 58 4.29 -18.27 -3.63
CA ASP A 58 3.82 -19.55 -3.09
C ASP A 58 3.62 -19.53 -1.58
N ARG A 59 4.09 -18.49 -0.89
CA ARG A 59 3.80 -18.27 0.53
C ARG A 59 2.32 -18.06 0.83
N ILE A 60 1.52 -17.67 -0.18
CA ILE A 60 0.06 -17.55 -0.04
C ILE A 60 -0.54 -18.87 -0.48
N ASP A 61 -1.01 -19.62 0.52
CA ASP A 61 -1.76 -20.84 0.31
C ASP A 61 -3.17 -20.51 -0.24
N PRO A 62 -3.49 -20.93 -1.48
CA PRO A 62 -4.80 -20.68 -2.10
C PRO A 62 -5.92 -21.47 -1.41
N GLU A 63 -5.61 -22.47 -0.60
CA GLU A 63 -6.60 -23.23 0.18
C GLU A 63 -7.06 -22.44 1.41
N GLN A 64 -6.24 -21.50 1.89
CA GLN A 64 -6.55 -20.65 3.05
C GLN A 64 -7.31 -19.38 2.65
N LEU A 65 -7.17 -18.92 1.40
CA LEU A 65 -7.77 -17.67 0.92
C LEU A 65 -8.49 -17.87 -0.41
N SER A 66 -9.76 -17.47 -0.45
CA SER A 66 -10.56 -17.49 -1.67
C SER A 66 -9.85 -16.75 -2.82
N PRO A 67 -9.75 -17.35 -4.03
CA PRO A 67 -9.16 -16.70 -5.19
C PRO A 67 -9.79 -15.34 -5.54
N TRP A 68 -11.07 -15.17 -5.22
CA TRP A 68 -11.80 -13.93 -5.47
C TRP A 68 -11.33 -12.81 -4.53
N VAL A 69 -11.08 -13.13 -3.25
CA VAL A 69 -10.55 -12.18 -2.26
C VAL A 69 -9.15 -11.74 -2.64
N ILE A 70 -8.28 -12.68 -3.04
CA ILE A 70 -6.92 -12.38 -3.50
C ILE A 70 -6.97 -11.40 -4.69
N THR A 71 -7.87 -11.66 -5.65
CA THR A 71 -8.07 -10.79 -6.81
C THR A 71 -8.56 -9.40 -6.42
N ALA A 72 -9.59 -9.33 -5.57
CA ALA A 72 -10.19 -8.07 -5.14
C ALA A 72 -9.20 -7.21 -4.37
N VAL A 73 -8.47 -7.78 -3.42
CA VAL A 73 -7.43 -7.07 -2.65
C VAL A 73 -6.32 -6.58 -3.57
N GLY A 74 -5.91 -7.38 -4.56
CA GLY A 74 -4.93 -6.95 -5.55
C GLY A 74 -5.38 -5.68 -6.30
N TYR A 75 -6.59 -5.68 -6.88
CA TYR A 75 -7.08 -4.52 -7.62
C TYR A 75 -7.33 -3.29 -6.73
N VAL A 76 -7.92 -3.49 -5.55
CA VAL A 76 -8.18 -2.40 -4.60
C VAL A 76 -6.86 -1.80 -4.13
N GLY A 77 -5.88 -2.64 -3.76
CA GLY A 77 -4.56 -2.18 -3.32
C GLY A 77 -3.81 -1.40 -4.39
N ILE A 78 -3.84 -1.87 -5.65
CA ILE A 78 -3.26 -1.12 -6.79
C ILE A 78 -3.95 0.24 -6.92
N THR A 79 -5.29 0.24 -6.99
CA THR A 79 -6.07 1.45 -7.28
C THR A 79 -5.89 2.50 -6.18
N LEU A 80 -6.04 2.10 -4.92
CA LEU A 80 -5.89 2.99 -3.78
C LEU A 80 -4.44 3.43 -3.61
N GLY A 81 -3.48 2.51 -3.73
CA GLY A 81 -2.05 2.84 -3.61
C GLY A 81 -1.60 3.88 -4.63
N VAL A 82 -1.99 3.72 -5.89
CA VAL A 82 -1.70 4.70 -6.95
C VAL A 82 -2.38 6.04 -6.68
N ALA A 83 -3.66 6.03 -6.26
CA ALA A 83 -4.37 7.26 -5.93
C ALA A 83 -3.72 8.01 -4.77
N MET A 84 -3.26 7.30 -3.73
CA MET A 84 -2.56 7.88 -2.58
C MET A 84 -1.22 8.49 -3.01
N LEU A 85 -0.44 7.80 -3.85
CA LEU A 85 0.82 8.34 -4.38
C LEU A 85 0.59 9.61 -5.21
N ALA A 86 -0.42 9.61 -6.09
CA ALA A 86 -0.77 10.77 -6.89
C ALA A 86 -1.22 11.95 -6.01
N TRP A 87 -2.05 11.68 -4.98
CA TRP A 87 -2.47 12.68 -4.01
C TRP A 87 -1.29 13.27 -3.26
N SER A 88 -0.40 12.44 -2.71
CA SER A 88 0.82 12.89 -2.02
C SER A 88 1.68 13.77 -2.91
N ALA A 89 1.90 13.37 -4.17
CA ALA A 89 2.65 14.18 -5.13
C ALA A 89 1.99 15.54 -5.38
N LEU A 90 0.66 15.57 -5.57
CA LEU A 90 -0.10 16.82 -5.75
C LEU A 90 0.02 17.74 -4.54
N VAL A 91 -0.08 17.21 -3.33
CA VAL A 91 0.05 18.00 -2.09
C VAL A 91 1.45 18.60 -1.98
N VAL A 92 2.50 17.81 -2.25
CA VAL A 92 3.89 18.31 -2.23
C VAL A 92 4.09 19.41 -3.27
N VAL A 93 3.62 19.22 -4.51
CA VAL A 93 3.75 20.23 -5.58
C VAL A 93 3.03 21.54 -5.23
N ASN A 94 1.86 21.47 -4.61
CA ASN A 94 1.09 22.67 -4.23
C ASN A 94 1.66 23.39 -2.98
N ALA A 95 2.58 22.76 -2.25
CA ALA A 95 3.23 23.34 -1.08
C ALA A 95 4.56 24.05 -1.41
N LEU A 96 5.06 23.89 -2.64
CA LEU A 96 6.26 24.56 -3.18
C LEU A 96 5.89 25.88 -3.88
#